data_AF-A0A1G7GGM3-F1
#
_entry.id   AF-A0A1G7GGM3-F1
#
_cell.length_a   1.000
_cell.length_b   1.000
_cell.length_c   1.000
_cell.angle_alpha   90.00
_cell.angle_beta   90.00
_cell.angle_gamma   90.00
#
_symmetry.space_group_name_H-M   'P 1'
#
loop_
_entity.id
_entity.type
_entity.pdbx_description
1 polymer ?
#
loop_
_entity_poly.entity_id
_entity_poly.type
_entity_poly.pdbx_seq_one_letter_code
_entity_poly.pdbx_strand_id
1 'polypeptide(L)'
;MTKVSVRSLFWASGKAAASVEEALEALRRLWKEDGSVRDLMTKAAKEGYVLVDTRDVPAPFVAAVRVALARLRERLKEETPSTLLVKGTGKAKEERKPMVWESPEGVRYAVEVYDLTPREEKHWGLRDKRVEDAAKWLERFLSGVEYEEGRSPLEEALEHEDNPHFRREDLIPEDLEARLRLLGWDGSLRTLQALVASLTAREKAFVEAVRSISALVDREKGQVVALKTPIGWEVRQSISREAMKAVMAVGLLQELVKNPSWKVPEVRRHLEAVAEVDTHLRGLLAELEAIGTLRKAKYHLDELGRGRAIAVYRDPATGEPVYRTPVIG
;
A
#
# COMPACT_ATOMS: atom_id res chain seq x y z
N MET A 1 -4.88 -54.21 6.26
CA MET A 1 -3.89 -53.20 6.69
C MET A 1 -2.52 -53.81 6.84
N THR A 2 -1.59 -53.29 6.05
CA THR A 2 -0.20 -53.74 5.98
C THR A 2 0.64 -53.00 7.00
N LYS A 3 1.42 -53.73 7.81
CA LYS A 3 2.38 -53.11 8.74
C LYS A 3 3.66 -52.77 7.98
N VAL A 4 4.05 -51.50 7.98
CA VAL A 4 5.27 -51.02 7.34
C VAL A 4 6.25 -50.66 8.46
N SER A 5 7.32 -51.45 8.62
CA SER A 5 8.38 -51.13 9.59
C SER A 5 9.25 -50.02 9.04
N VAL A 6 9.15 -48.84 9.66
CA VAL A 6 9.91 -47.65 9.22
C VAL A 6 11.39 -47.82 9.52
N ARG A 7 11.72 -48.55 10.60
CA ARG A 7 13.08 -48.94 10.93
C ARG A 7 13.70 -49.79 9.81
N SER A 8 13.03 -50.85 9.36
CA SER A 8 13.58 -51.71 8.30
C SER A 8 13.85 -50.94 7.00
N LEU A 9 12.95 -50.02 6.62
CA LEU A 9 13.14 -49.14 5.45
C LEU A 9 14.31 -48.17 5.63
N PHE A 10 14.51 -47.64 6.84
CA PHE A 10 15.61 -46.74 7.16
C PHE A 10 16.97 -47.44 7.08
N TRP A 11 17.05 -48.67 7.60
CA TRP A 11 18.28 -49.47 7.52
C TRP A 11 18.58 -49.92 6.10
N ALA A 12 17.56 -50.32 5.34
CA ALA A 12 17.73 -50.75 3.96
C ALA A 12 18.09 -49.59 3.02
N SER A 13 17.71 -48.35 3.34
CA SER A 13 18.02 -47.15 2.53
C SER A 13 19.40 -46.54 2.82
N GLY A 14 20.25 -47.21 3.61
CA GLY A 14 21.60 -46.75 3.90
C GLY A 14 21.71 -45.61 4.91
N LYS A 15 20.66 -45.38 5.73
CA LYS A 15 20.62 -44.38 6.82
C LYS A 15 20.72 -42.90 6.39
N ALA A 16 20.34 -42.55 5.18
CA ALA A 16 20.30 -41.15 4.75
C ALA A 16 19.03 -40.46 5.29
N ALA A 17 19.17 -39.51 6.23
CA ALA A 17 18.05 -38.70 6.73
C ALA A 17 18.47 -37.37 7.39
N ALA A 18 19.33 -36.57 6.74
CA ALA A 18 19.54 -35.19 7.19
C ALA A 18 18.34 -34.29 6.81
N SER A 19 17.66 -34.60 5.70
CA SER A 19 16.46 -33.89 5.24
C SER A 19 15.36 -34.83 4.71
N VAL A 20 14.14 -34.30 4.55
CA VAL A 20 12.99 -35.03 3.98
C VAL A 20 13.23 -35.36 2.50
N GLU A 21 13.94 -34.49 1.78
CA GLU A 21 14.23 -34.65 0.34
C GLU A 21 15.24 -35.76 0.10
N GLU A 22 16.32 -35.80 0.89
CA GLU A 22 17.30 -36.89 0.86
C GLU A 22 16.66 -38.23 1.21
N ALA A 23 15.79 -38.25 2.24
CA ALA A 23 15.05 -39.45 2.62
C ALA A 23 14.10 -39.93 1.51
N LEU A 24 13.46 -39.01 0.77
CA LEU A 24 12.62 -39.36 -0.38
C LEU A 24 13.45 -39.91 -1.54
N GLU A 25 14.63 -39.36 -1.82
CA GLU A 25 15.53 -39.90 -2.83
C GLU A 25 16.05 -41.29 -2.47
N ALA A 26 16.42 -41.50 -1.20
CA ALA A 26 16.84 -42.80 -0.69
C ALA A 26 15.72 -43.85 -0.82
N LEU A 27 14.48 -43.47 -0.48
CA LEU A 27 13.30 -44.33 -0.70
C LEU A 27 13.02 -44.60 -2.19
N ARG A 28 13.27 -43.63 -3.09
CA ARG A 28 13.14 -43.84 -4.54
C ARG A 28 14.17 -44.82 -5.09
N ARG A 29 15.42 -44.77 -4.60
CA ARG A 29 16.47 -45.73 -4.98
C ARG A 29 16.10 -47.13 -4.48
N LEU A 30 15.76 -47.23 -3.21
CA LEU A 30 15.31 -48.47 -2.57
C LEU A 30 14.10 -49.09 -3.29
N TRP A 31 13.14 -48.27 -3.73
CA TRP A 31 12.00 -48.73 -4.52
C TRP A 31 12.40 -49.36 -5.87
N LYS A 32 13.46 -48.84 -6.50
CA LYS A 32 13.96 -49.35 -7.79
C LYS A 32 14.74 -50.65 -7.61
N GLU A 33 15.53 -50.74 -6.54
CA GLU A 33 16.48 -51.82 -6.28
C GLU A 33 15.85 -53.03 -5.62
N ASP A 34 14.91 -52.84 -4.68
CA ASP A 34 14.30 -53.93 -3.92
C ASP A 34 12.83 -54.16 -4.30
N GLY A 35 12.58 -55.27 -5.01
CA GLY A 35 11.24 -55.69 -5.39
C GLY A 35 10.33 -55.99 -4.20
N SER A 36 10.90 -56.46 -3.08
CA SER A 36 10.13 -56.78 -1.88
C SER A 36 9.56 -55.52 -1.21
N VAL A 37 10.33 -54.44 -1.19
CA VAL A 37 9.88 -53.15 -0.66
C VAL A 37 8.85 -52.50 -1.58
N ARG A 38 9.05 -52.62 -2.89
CA ARG A 38 8.07 -52.16 -3.90
C ARG A 38 6.72 -52.85 -3.69
N ASP A 39 6.71 -54.17 -3.53
CA ASP A 39 5.48 -54.94 -3.31
C ASP A 39 4.84 -54.60 -1.97
N LEU A 40 5.65 -54.49 -0.91
CA LEU A 40 5.18 -54.12 0.43
C LEU A 40 4.52 -52.74 0.44
N MET A 41 5.15 -51.74 -0.20
CA MET A 41 4.64 -50.37 -0.23
C MET A 41 3.47 -50.21 -1.20
N THR A 42 3.43 -50.98 -2.30
CA THR A 42 2.26 -51.04 -3.19
C THR A 42 1.07 -51.67 -2.46
N LYS A 43 1.29 -52.79 -1.77
CA LYS A 43 0.25 -53.44 -0.95
C LYS A 43 -0.22 -52.54 0.21
N ALA A 44 0.70 -51.80 0.82
CA ALA A 44 0.40 -50.81 1.86
C ALA A 44 -0.41 -49.61 1.33
N ALA A 45 -0.13 -49.17 0.10
CA ALA A 45 -0.94 -48.15 -0.58
C ALA A 45 -2.37 -48.66 -0.80
N LYS A 46 -2.55 -49.88 -1.33
CA LYS A 46 -3.86 -50.47 -1.64
C LYS A 46 -4.73 -50.84 -0.44
N GLU A 47 -4.15 -51.49 0.56
CA GLU A 47 -4.92 -52.15 1.64
C GLU A 47 -4.97 -51.34 2.95
N GLY A 48 -4.50 -50.09 2.93
CA GLY A 48 -4.27 -49.32 4.16
C GLY A 48 -2.96 -49.73 4.86
N TYR A 49 -2.29 -48.81 5.55
CA TYR A 49 -1.01 -49.08 6.22
C TYR A 49 -0.96 -48.57 7.65
N VAL A 50 -0.14 -49.23 8.47
CA VAL A 50 0.27 -48.76 9.80
C VAL A 50 1.79 -48.72 9.85
N LEU A 51 2.33 -47.55 10.20
CA LEU A 51 3.77 -47.40 10.42
C LEU A 51 4.14 -47.95 11.80
N VAL A 52 5.10 -48.87 11.84
CA VAL A 52 5.58 -49.51 13.06
C VAL A 52 7.09 -49.20 13.22
N ASP A 53 7.61 -49.26 14.44
CA ASP A 53 9.02 -49.04 14.78
C ASP A 53 9.55 -47.63 14.48
N THR A 54 8.75 -46.59 14.76
CA THR A 54 9.08 -45.19 14.49
C THR A 54 9.94 -44.50 15.56
N ARG A 55 10.21 -45.15 16.71
CA ARG A 55 10.86 -44.51 17.86
C ARG A 55 12.34 -44.18 17.65
N ASP A 56 13.07 -45.01 16.90
CA ASP A 56 14.53 -44.90 16.72
C ASP A 56 14.92 -44.40 15.32
N VAL A 57 13.99 -43.76 14.60
CA VAL A 57 14.18 -43.31 13.22
C VAL A 57 14.03 -41.78 13.16
N PRO A 58 14.90 -41.06 12.42
CA PRO A 58 14.77 -39.60 12.27
C PRO A 58 13.39 -39.18 11.75
N ALA A 59 12.81 -38.14 12.35
CA ALA A 59 11.51 -37.59 11.96
C ALA A 59 11.39 -37.25 10.46
N PRO A 60 12.45 -36.72 9.79
CA PRO A 60 12.41 -36.46 8.34
C PRO A 60 12.16 -37.73 7.51
N PHE A 61 12.70 -38.87 7.93
CA PHE A 61 12.53 -40.13 7.23
C PHE A 61 11.12 -40.70 7.43
N VAL A 62 10.56 -40.59 8.63
CA VAL A 62 9.17 -40.98 8.91
C VAL A 62 8.20 -40.15 8.06
N ALA A 63 8.45 -38.84 7.93
CA ALA A 63 7.66 -37.97 7.05
C ALA A 63 7.81 -38.37 5.58
N ALA A 64 9.03 -38.65 5.10
CA ALA A 64 9.29 -39.10 3.74
C ALA A 64 8.53 -40.39 3.37
N VAL A 65 8.48 -41.38 4.28
CA VAL A 65 7.72 -42.63 4.08
C VAL A 65 6.22 -42.34 3.91
N ARG A 66 5.65 -41.42 4.72
CA ARG A 66 4.25 -41.01 4.59
C ARG A 66 3.97 -40.34 3.25
N VAL A 67 4.83 -39.39 2.86
CA VAL A 67 4.70 -38.68 1.57
C VAL A 67 4.83 -39.64 0.38
N ALA A 68 5.75 -40.61 0.45
CA ALA A 68 5.91 -41.61 -0.59
C ALA A 68 4.65 -42.48 -0.75
N LEU A 69 4.06 -42.95 0.35
CA LEU A 69 2.83 -43.75 0.33
C LEU A 69 1.60 -42.94 -0.14
N ALA A 70 1.51 -41.66 0.25
CA ALA A 70 0.46 -40.76 -0.24
C ALA A 70 0.55 -40.56 -1.76
N ARG A 71 1.75 -40.24 -2.28
CA ARG A 71 1.99 -40.10 -3.73
C ARG A 71 1.71 -41.38 -4.52
N LEU A 72 1.98 -42.55 -3.93
CA LEU A 72 1.67 -43.84 -4.54
C LEU A 72 0.16 -44.10 -4.60
N ARG A 73 -0.60 -43.72 -3.57
CA ARG A 73 -2.05 -43.82 -3.56
C ARG A 73 -2.71 -42.91 -4.59
N GLU A 74 -2.28 -41.66 -4.67
CA GLU A 74 -2.76 -40.71 -5.69
C GLU A 74 -2.56 -41.27 -7.11
N ARG A 75 -1.40 -41.89 -7.36
CA ARG A 75 -1.13 -42.54 -8.65
C ARG A 75 -1.99 -43.76 -8.93
N LEU A 76 -2.40 -44.49 -7.88
CA LEU A 76 -3.24 -45.69 -8.00
C LEU A 76 -4.75 -45.38 -8.06
N LYS A 77 -5.16 -44.11 -7.95
CA LYS A 77 -6.56 -43.66 -7.98
C LYS A 77 -7.48 -44.41 -7.00
N GLU A 78 -6.96 -44.79 -5.84
CA GLU A 78 -7.75 -45.42 -4.79
C GLU A 78 -8.29 -44.33 -3.83
N GLU A 79 -9.61 -44.12 -3.87
CA GLU A 79 -10.32 -43.10 -3.07
C GLU A 79 -10.63 -43.55 -1.63
N THR A 80 -10.15 -44.70 -1.18
CA THR A 80 -10.40 -45.17 0.18
C THR A 80 -9.51 -44.40 1.18
N PRO A 81 -10.10 -43.57 2.07
CA PRO A 81 -9.32 -42.80 3.01
C PRO A 81 -8.57 -43.73 3.97
N SER A 82 -7.36 -43.34 4.36
CA SER A 82 -6.57 -44.06 5.35
C SER A 82 -7.34 -44.16 6.65
N THR A 83 -7.77 -45.36 7.03
CA THR A 83 -8.30 -45.63 8.36
C THR A 83 -7.13 -45.66 9.35
N LEU A 84 -6.82 -44.52 9.96
CA LEU A 84 -5.92 -44.47 11.10
C LEU A 84 -6.63 -45.08 12.31
N LEU A 85 -6.39 -46.37 12.57
CA LEU A 85 -6.73 -46.97 13.85
C LEU A 85 -5.61 -46.64 14.85
N VAL A 86 -5.84 -45.61 15.67
CA VAL A 86 -4.99 -45.34 16.83
C VAL A 86 -5.24 -46.43 17.87
N LYS A 87 -4.18 -47.10 18.33
CA LYS A 87 -4.28 -48.11 19.39
C LYS A 87 -4.49 -47.40 20.73
N GLY A 88 -5.73 -47.00 21.02
CA GLY A 88 -6.15 -46.56 22.36
C GLY A 88 -6.23 -47.75 23.32
N THR A 89 -5.73 -47.57 24.53
CA THR A 89 -5.69 -48.57 25.62
C THR A 89 -7.07 -48.80 26.27
N GLY A 90 -8.10 -49.09 25.47
CA GLY A 90 -9.46 -49.35 25.95
C GLY A 90 -10.27 -50.15 24.94
N LYS A 91 -11.01 -51.15 25.42
CA LYS A 91 -11.86 -52.02 24.60
C LYS A 91 -13.09 -51.27 24.08
N ALA A 92 -12.95 -50.54 22.97
CA ALA A 92 -14.01 -50.22 22.01
C ALA A 92 -13.37 -49.57 20.78
N LYS A 93 -13.60 -50.15 19.59
CA LYS A 93 -13.18 -49.56 18.31
C LYS A 93 -14.30 -48.64 17.83
N GLU A 94 -14.08 -47.33 17.86
CA GLU A 94 -14.97 -46.37 17.21
C GLU A 94 -14.36 -45.92 15.88
N GLU A 95 -15.08 -46.15 14.78
CA GLU A 95 -14.79 -45.55 13.48
C GLU A 95 -15.37 -44.12 13.47
N ARG A 96 -14.53 -43.09 13.24
CA ARG A 96 -15.01 -41.73 12.97
C ARG A 96 -14.49 -41.24 11.63
N LYS A 97 -15.40 -40.77 10.77
CA LYS A 97 -15.08 -40.21 9.44
C LYS A 97 -14.54 -38.78 9.60
N PRO A 98 -13.58 -38.35 8.75
CA PRO A 98 -13.11 -36.97 8.72
C PRO A 98 -14.25 -36.03 8.31
N MET A 99 -14.31 -34.86 8.94
CA MET A 99 -15.30 -33.82 8.65
C MET A 99 -14.65 -32.75 7.76
N VAL A 100 -15.39 -32.30 6.75
CA VAL A 100 -14.94 -31.20 5.88
C VAL A 100 -15.55 -29.91 6.42
N TRP A 101 -14.71 -28.91 6.66
CA TRP A 101 -15.13 -27.57 7.09
C TRP A 101 -14.77 -26.56 6.00
N GLU A 102 -15.69 -25.62 5.73
CA GLU A 102 -15.53 -24.57 4.73
C GLU A 102 -15.46 -23.23 5.46
N SER A 103 -14.37 -22.48 5.25
CA SER A 103 -14.15 -21.20 5.93
C SER A 103 -15.10 -20.11 5.40
N PRO A 104 -15.25 -18.98 6.12
CA PRO A 104 -16.03 -17.83 5.64
C PRO A 104 -15.54 -17.26 4.29
N GLU A 105 -14.30 -17.58 3.90
CA GLU A 105 -13.68 -17.20 2.63
C GLU A 105 -13.85 -18.27 1.53
N GLY A 106 -14.61 -19.34 1.80
CA GLY A 106 -14.96 -20.38 0.81
C GLY A 106 -13.88 -21.44 0.58
N VAL A 107 -12.86 -21.52 1.43
CA VAL A 107 -11.81 -22.54 1.31
C VAL A 107 -12.18 -23.78 2.11
N ARG A 108 -12.22 -24.94 1.43
CA ARG A 108 -12.56 -26.23 2.02
C ARG A 108 -11.31 -26.91 2.58
N TYR A 109 -11.32 -27.13 3.89
CA TYR A 109 -10.29 -27.86 4.58
C TYR A 109 -10.82 -29.25 4.96
N ALA A 110 -10.04 -30.29 4.63
CA ALA A 110 -10.23 -31.60 5.22
C ALA A 110 -9.67 -31.53 6.63
N VAL A 111 -10.55 -31.48 7.63
CA VAL A 111 -10.12 -31.32 9.02
C VAL A 111 -9.85 -32.70 9.59
N GLU A 112 -8.59 -32.99 9.89
CA GLU A 112 -8.22 -34.26 10.51
C GLU A 112 -8.65 -34.27 11.97
N VAL A 113 -8.88 -35.46 12.55
CA VAL A 113 -9.30 -35.59 13.95
C VAL A 113 -8.28 -34.96 14.91
N TYR A 114 -6.99 -34.89 14.53
CA TYR A 114 -5.94 -34.20 15.27
C TYR A 114 -6.08 -32.67 15.29
N ASP A 115 -6.76 -32.10 14.29
CA ASP A 115 -7.04 -30.66 14.21
C ASP A 115 -8.29 -30.28 15.03
N LEU A 116 -9.19 -31.24 15.28
CA LEU A 116 -10.47 -31.04 15.98
C LEU A 116 -10.46 -31.43 17.46
N THR A 117 -9.36 -31.98 17.96
CA THR A 117 -9.22 -32.21 19.40
C THR A 117 -8.13 -31.31 19.95
N PRO A 118 -8.48 -30.26 20.73
CA PRO A 118 -7.56 -29.82 21.76
C PRO A 118 -7.25 -31.07 22.57
N ARG A 119 -5.98 -31.47 22.64
CA ARG A 119 -5.61 -32.43 23.67
C ARG A 119 -6.14 -31.84 24.98
N GLU A 120 -6.97 -32.61 25.68
CA GLU A 120 -7.12 -32.47 27.13
C GLU A 120 -5.76 -32.85 27.77
N GLU A 121 -4.69 -32.13 27.42
CA GLU A 121 -3.61 -31.92 28.33
C GLU A 121 -4.26 -31.25 29.55
N LYS A 122 -3.96 -31.79 30.73
CA LYS A 122 -4.48 -31.42 32.07
C LYS A 122 -4.34 -29.93 32.42
N HIS A 123 -3.87 -29.12 31.48
CA HIS A 123 -3.49 -27.73 31.56
C HIS A 123 -4.35 -26.83 30.64
N TRP A 124 -5.10 -27.37 29.66
CA TRP A 124 -5.92 -26.58 28.74
C TRP A 124 -7.36 -26.35 29.24
N GLY A 125 -7.87 -27.26 30.07
CA GLY A 125 -9.17 -27.12 30.75
C GLY A 125 -9.13 -26.24 32.01
N LEU A 126 -7.92 -25.89 32.47
CA LEU A 126 -7.78 -24.71 33.32
C LEU A 126 -7.92 -23.53 32.37
N ARG A 127 -9.01 -22.77 32.49
CA ARG A 127 -9.01 -21.36 32.10
C ARG A 127 -7.80 -20.74 32.81
N ASP A 128 -6.66 -20.75 32.14
CA ASP A 128 -5.44 -20.24 32.72
C ASP A 128 -5.73 -18.77 32.97
N LYS A 129 -5.83 -18.39 34.24
CA LYS A 129 -6.16 -17.02 34.62
C LYS A 129 -5.23 -16.06 33.89
N ARG A 130 -3.99 -16.44 33.63
CA ARG A 130 -3.03 -15.66 32.86
C ARG A 130 -3.47 -15.40 31.42
N VAL A 131 -4.08 -16.37 30.75
CA VAL A 131 -4.57 -16.23 29.38
C VAL A 131 -5.85 -15.39 29.35
N GLU A 132 -6.77 -15.61 30.30
CA GLU A 132 -7.96 -14.75 30.43
C GLU A 132 -7.60 -13.31 30.81
N ASP A 133 -6.62 -13.14 31.70
CA ASP A 133 -6.12 -11.84 32.14
C ASP A 133 -5.36 -11.14 31.00
N ALA A 134 -4.57 -11.88 30.21
CA ALA A 134 -3.92 -11.35 29.02
C ALA A 134 -4.94 -10.95 27.93
N ALA A 135 -5.99 -11.74 27.72
CA ALA A 135 -7.06 -11.41 26.79
C ALA A 135 -7.82 -10.15 27.23
N LYS A 136 -8.21 -10.06 28.51
CA LYS A 136 -8.85 -8.86 29.08
C LYS A 136 -7.92 -7.64 29.05
N TRP A 137 -6.63 -7.84 29.27
CA TRP A 137 -5.64 -6.77 29.16
C TRP A 137 -5.53 -6.26 27.72
N LEU A 138 -5.49 -7.16 26.73
CA LEU A 138 -5.44 -6.80 25.31
C LEU A 138 -6.72 -6.06 24.88
N GLU A 139 -7.89 -6.53 25.29
CA GLU A 139 -9.15 -5.82 25.02
C GLU A 139 -9.15 -4.41 25.61
N ARG A 140 -8.69 -4.25 26.85
CA ARG A 140 -8.54 -2.93 27.48
C ARG A 140 -7.53 -2.06 26.74
N PHE A 141 -6.39 -2.62 26.38
CA PHE A 141 -5.34 -1.93 25.62
C PHE A 141 -5.84 -1.45 24.26
N LEU A 142 -6.53 -2.30 23.50
CA LEU A 142 -7.10 -1.94 22.19
C LEU A 142 -8.28 -0.97 22.31
N SER A 143 -9.05 -1.01 23.41
CA SER A 143 -10.15 -0.06 23.63
C SER A 143 -9.68 1.32 24.14
N GLY A 144 -8.47 1.40 24.70
CA GLY A 144 -7.89 2.61 25.28
C GLY A 144 -7.14 3.48 24.27
N VAL A 145 -7.55 3.48 22.99
CA VAL A 145 -6.92 4.32 21.97
C VAL A 145 -7.18 5.78 22.27
N GLU A 146 -6.12 6.53 22.49
CA GLU A 146 -6.14 7.99 22.51
C GLU A 146 -5.66 8.51 21.16
N TYR A 147 -6.28 9.58 20.67
CA TYR A 147 -5.87 10.24 19.45
C TYR A 147 -5.10 11.50 19.83
N GLU A 148 -3.81 11.51 19.52
CA GLU A 148 -2.95 12.68 19.65
C GLU A 148 -2.72 13.29 18.26
N GLU A 149 -2.61 14.61 18.17
CA GLU A 149 -2.10 15.26 16.96
C GLU A 149 -0.59 15.02 16.88
N GLY A 150 -0.20 14.19 15.94
CA GLY A 150 1.20 13.92 15.60
C GLY A 150 1.81 15.00 14.71
N ARG A 151 3.14 14.93 14.60
CA ARG A 151 3.90 15.73 13.62
C ARG A 151 3.33 15.57 12.23
N SER A 152 3.32 16.67 11.49
CA SER A 152 2.83 16.66 10.12
C SER A 152 3.80 15.93 9.18
N PRO A 153 3.31 15.34 8.07
CA PRO A 153 4.16 14.78 7.01
C PRO A 153 5.24 15.75 6.54
N LEU A 154 4.91 17.04 6.48
CA LEU A 154 5.83 18.09 6.10
C LEU A 154 6.94 18.30 7.14
N GLU A 155 6.61 18.29 8.43
CA GLU A 155 7.60 18.40 9.52
C GLU A 155 8.57 17.22 9.50
N GLU A 156 8.04 16.00 9.38
CA GLU A 156 8.85 14.78 9.26
C GLU A 156 9.78 14.83 8.03
N ALA A 157 9.25 15.28 6.89
CA ALA A 157 10.03 15.42 5.67
C ALA A 157 11.10 16.52 5.74
N LEU A 158 10.85 17.61 6.48
CA LEU A 158 11.83 18.68 6.71
C LEU A 158 12.97 18.23 7.62
N GLU A 159 12.68 17.41 8.64
CA GLU A 159 13.70 16.85 9.53
C GLU A 159 14.63 15.88 8.79
N HIS A 160 14.10 15.14 7.83
CA HIS A 160 14.85 14.18 7.02
C HIS A 160 15.35 14.74 5.69
N GLU A 161 15.21 16.05 5.45
CA GLU A 161 15.53 16.69 4.18
C GLU A 161 17.01 16.56 3.81
N ASP A 162 17.89 16.62 4.81
CA ASP A 162 19.35 16.51 4.68
C ASP A 162 19.81 15.03 4.58
N ASN A 163 18.90 14.07 4.70
CA ASN A 163 19.20 12.64 4.63
C ASN A 163 19.21 12.14 3.17
N PRO A 164 20.33 11.63 2.64
CA PRO A 164 20.42 11.15 1.25
C PRO A 164 19.57 9.91 0.94
N HIS A 165 19.06 9.22 1.97
CA HIS A 165 18.18 8.05 1.81
C HIS A 165 16.69 8.39 1.89
N PHE A 166 16.32 9.62 2.24
CA PHE A 166 14.93 10.04 2.29
C PHE A 166 14.42 10.34 0.88
N ARG A 167 13.56 9.47 0.35
CA ARG A 167 12.92 9.66 -0.96
C ARG A 167 11.65 10.47 -0.78
N ARG A 168 11.61 11.64 -1.44
CA ARG A 168 10.48 12.58 -1.45
C ARG A 168 9.38 12.22 -2.46
N GLU A 169 9.55 11.08 -3.14
CA GLU A 169 8.81 10.67 -4.35
C GLU A 169 7.27 10.64 -4.14
N ASP A 170 6.80 10.61 -2.90
CA ASP A 170 5.36 10.56 -2.58
C ASP A 170 4.72 11.90 -2.13
N LEU A 171 5.50 12.97 -1.93
CA LEU A 171 4.96 14.21 -1.32
C LEU A 171 4.35 15.17 -2.34
N ILE A 172 4.92 15.25 -3.54
CA ILE A 172 4.51 16.20 -4.57
C ILE A 172 4.24 15.43 -5.87
N PRO A 173 3.09 15.63 -6.53
CA PRO A 173 2.83 15.04 -7.84
C PRO A 173 3.91 15.40 -8.88
N GLU A 174 4.35 14.43 -9.69
CA GLU A 174 5.41 14.61 -10.70
C GLU A 174 5.13 15.77 -11.68
N ASP A 175 3.85 15.97 -12.05
CA ASP A 175 3.43 17.04 -12.96
C ASP A 175 3.61 18.43 -12.33
N LEU A 176 3.47 18.54 -11.01
CA LEU A 176 3.71 19.74 -10.25
C LEU A 176 5.20 19.98 -10.06
N GLU A 177 5.99 18.93 -9.80
CA GLU A 177 7.45 19.04 -9.69
C GLU A 177 8.07 19.61 -10.96
N ALA A 178 7.69 19.07 -12.13
CA ALA A 178 8.21 19.54 -13.41
C ALA A 178 7.98 21.04 -13.62
N ARG A 179 6.79 21.53 -13.24
CA ARG A 179 6.43 22.96 -13.34
C ARG A 179 7.18 23.80 -12.30
N LEU A 180 7.38 23.30 -11.10
CA LEU A 180 8.14 23.99 -10.05
C LEU A 180 9.62 24.13 -10.43
N ARG A 181 10.23 23.11 -11.06
CA ARG A 181 11.61 23.20 -11.55
C ARG A 181 11.79 24.30 -12.59
N LEU A 182 10.80 24.52 -13.46
CA LEU A 182 10.81 25.64 -14.41
C LEU A 182 10.76 27.02 -13.72
N LEU A 183 10.20 27.08 -12.50
CA LEU A 183 10.15 28.30 -11.67
C LEU A 183 11.41 28.51 -10.83
N GLY A 184 12.43 27.66 -10.99
CA GLY A 184 13.69 27.75 -10.24
C GLY A 184 13.71 26.97 -8.94
N TRP A 185 12.82 25.99 -8.77
CA TRP A 185 12.87 25.07 -7.63
C TRP A 185 14.04 24.09 -7.77
N ASP A 186 14.86 23.99 -6.72
CA ASP A 186 16.04 23.10 -6.66
C ASP A 186 15.71 21.68 -6.17
N GLY A 187 14.43 21.41 -5.87
CA GLY A 187 13.95 20.12 -5.35
C GLY A 187 13.85 20.05 -3.82
N SER A 188 14.32 21.07 -3.08
CA SER A 188 14.27 21.10 -1.61
C SER A 188 12.94 21.67 -1.07
N LEU A 189 12.45 21.15 0.05
CA LEU A 189 11.25 21.65 0.73
C LEU A 189 11.47 23.07 1.28
N ARG A 190 12.69 23.39 1.74
CA ARG A 190 13.03 24.76 2.19
C ARG A 190 12.88 25.79 1.07
N THR A 191 13.42 25.52 -0.12
CA THR A 191 13.25 26.45 -1.25
C THR A 191 11.81 26.45 -1.76
N LEU A 192 11.09 25.33 -1.68
CA LEU A 192 9.68 25.28 -2.02
C LEU A 192 8.86 26.20 -1.11
N GLN A 193 9.10 26.15 0.20
CA GLN A 193 8.46 27.06 1.16
C GLN A 193 8.80 28.53 0.87
N ALA A 194 10.06 28.83 0.54
CA ALA A 194 10.47 30.18 0.14
C ALA A 194 9.77 30.64 -1.17
N LEU A 195 9.63 29.75 -2.16
CA LEU A 195 8.90 30.03 -3.40
C LEU A 195 7.42 30.28 -3.13
N VAL A 196 6.79 29.46 -2.29
CA VAL A 196 5.38 29.64 -1.89
C VAL A 196 5.20 30.93 -1.08
N ALA A 197 6.16 31.31 -0.23
CA ALA A 197 6.11 32.59 0.49
C ALA A 197 6.13 33.80 -0.48
N SER A 198 6.76 33.67 -1.65
CA SER A 198 6.77 34.71 -2.69
C SER A 198 5.42 34.88 -3.41
N LEU A 199 4.49 33.93 -3.28
CA LEU A 199 3.19 33.93 -3.95
C LEU A 199 2.41 35.24 -3.74
N THR A 200 2.29 35.69 -2.50
CA THR A 200 1.53 36.90 -2.15
C THR A 200 2.09 38.15 -2.84
N ALA A 201 3.41 38.24 -2.97
CA ALA A 201 4.06 39.35 -3.65
C ALA A 201 3.84 39.28 -5.17
N ARG A 202 3.98 38.08 -5.77
CA ARG A 202 3.72 37.85 -7.20
C ARG A 202 2.28 38.13 -7.58
N GLU A 203 1.31 37.71 -6.76
CA GLU A 203 -0.11 38.00 -6.99
C GLU A 203 -0.40 39.50 -6.97
N LYS A 204 0.17 40.25 -6.02
CA LYS A 204 0.04 41.71 -5.98
C LYS A 204 0.65 42.37 -7.21
N ALA A 205 1.88 41.98 -7.59
CA ALA A 205 2.55 42.50 -8.77
C ALA A 205 1.76 42.20 -10.06
N PHE A 206 1.20 40.99 -10.18
CA PHE A 206 0.34 40.61 -11.30
C PHE A 206 -0.94 41.45 -11.34
N VAL A 207 -1.60 41.63 -10.19
CA VAL A 207 -2.80 42.47 -10.05
C VAL A 207 -2.51 43.91 -10.48
N GLU A 208 -1.39 44.47 -10.04
CA GLU A 208 -0.97 45.83 -10.40
C GLU A 208 -0.63 45.95 -11.88
N ALA A 209 0.10 44.97 -12.44
CA ALA A 209 0.42 44.94 -13.87
C ALA A 209 -0.85 44.92 -14.73
N VAL A 210 -1.84 44.10 -14.36
CA VAL A 210 -3.16 44.05 -15.00
C VAL A 210 -3.91 45.38 -14.90
N ARG A 211 -3.90 46.02 -13.73
CA ARG A 211 -4.56 47.32 -13.52
C ARG A 211 -3.88 48.45 -14.29
N SER A 212 -2.57 48.36 -14.49
CA SER A 212 -1.77 49.36 -15.21
C SER A 212 -1.97 49.33 -16.73
N ILE A 213 -2.65 48.30 -17.27
CA ILE A 213 -2.97 48.22 -18.70
C ILE A 213 -3.90 49.39 -19.07
N SER A 214 -3.32 50.38 -19.75
CA SER A 214 -3.96 51.63 -20.18
C SER A 214 -4.02 51.76 -21.70
N ALA A 215 -3.28 50.93 -22.44
CA ALA A 215 -3.29 50.88 -23.89
C ALA A 215 -3.13 49.44 -24.36
N LEU A 216 -3.72 49.12 -25.51
CA LEU A 216 -3.46 47.90 -26.27
C LEU A 216 -2.75 48.25 -27.55
N VAL A 217 -1.60 47.62 -27.79
CA VAL A 217 -0.76 47.92 -28.95
C VAL A 217 -0.56 46.65 -29.76
N ASP A 218 -1.02 46.68 -31.01
CA ASP A 218 -0.63 45.69 -32.02
C ASP A 218 0.77 46.06 -32.49
N ARG A 219 1.78 45.52 -31.78
CA ARG A 219 3.19 45.81 -32.07
C ARG A 219 3.69 45.14 -33.36
N GLU A 220 3.01 44.11 -33.86
CA GLU A 220 3.35 43.55 -35.19
C GLU A 220 3.09 44.60 -36.28
N LYS A 221 2.11 45.48 -36.06
CA LYS A 221 1.80 46.61 -36.96
C LYS A 221 2.30 47.96 -36.43
N GLY A 222 2.83 48.01 -35.21
CA GLY A 222 3.26 49.24 -34.54
C GLY A 222 2.13 50.22 -34.22
N GLN A 223 0.89 49.74 -34.09
CA GLN A 223 -0.31 50.58 -33.97
C GLN A 223 -0.98 50.44 -32.60
N VAL A 224 -1.41 51.58 -32.05
CA VAL A 224 -2.25 51.61 -30.85
C VAL A 224 -3.68 51.29 -31.24
N VAL A 225 -4.17 50.14 -30.77
CA VAL A 225 -5.47 49.58 -31.10
C VAL A 225 -6.55 50.16 -30.20
N ALA A 226 -6.26 50.31 -28.91
CA ALA A 226 -7.19 50.87 -27.95
C ALA A 226 -6.48 51.63 -26.83
N LEU A 227 -7.14 52.67 -26.31
CA LEU A 227 -6.67 53.49 -25.19
C LEU A 227 -7.74 53.57 -24.12
N LYS A 228 -7.33 53.49 -22.86
CA LYS A 228 -8.19 53.66 -21.71
C LYS A 228 -8.37 55.15 -21.42
N THR A 229 -9.61 55.63 -21.53
CA THR A 229 -10.01 57.00 -21.16
C THR A 229 -10.86 56.97 -19.88
N PRO A 230 -11.13 58.13 -19.25
CA PRO A 230 -11.95 58.19 -18.04
C PRO A 230 -13.40 57.67 -18.23
N ILE A 231 -13.88 57.66 -19.48
CA ILE A 231 -15.26 57.29 -19.86
C ILE A 231 -15.33 55.81 -20.29
N GLY A 232 -14.20 55.18 -20.60
CA GLY A 232 -14.14 53.77 -21.02
C GLY A 232 -12.93 53.47 -21.88
N TRP A 233 -12.99 52.39 -22.65
CA TRP A 233 -11.96 52.07 -23.63
C TRP A 233 -12.35 52.61 -25.01
N GLU A 234 -11.49 53.44 -25.59
CA GLU A 234 -11.65 53.98 -26.95
C GLU A 234 -10.82 53.16 -27.94
N VAL A 235 -11.49 52.62 -28.97
CA VAL A 235 -10.86 51.82 -30.03
C VAL A 235 -10.55 52.71 -31.23
N ARG A 236 -9.31 52.68 -31.75
CA ARG A 236 -8.92 53.51 -32.90
C ARG A 236 -9.30 52.88 -34.25
N GLN A 237 -10.20 53.56 -34.95
CA GLN A 237 -10.59 53.64 -36.38
C GLN A 237 -10.44 52.47 -37.39
N SER A 238 -9.83 51.33 -37.08
CA SER A 238 -9.94 50.11 -37.91
C SER A 238 -10.49 48.97 -37.06
N ILE A 239 -11.82 48.80 -37.10
CA ILE A 239 -12.57 47.81 -36.31
C ILE A 239 -12.17 46.39 -36.77
N SER A 240 -11.12 45.84 -36.19
CA SER A 240 -10.94 44.39 -36.21
C SER A 240 -11.81 43.80 -35.09
N ARG A 241 -12.51 42.69 -35.39
CA ARG A 241 -13.36 42.00 -34.41
C ARG A 241 -12.52 41.55 -33.21
N GLU A 242 -11.26 41.24 -33.48
CA GLU A 242 -10.22 40.84 -32.55
C GLU A 242 -9.87 41.96 -31.56
N ALA A 243 -9.74 43.21 -32.04
CA ALA A 243 -9.49 44.38 -31.19
C ALA A 243 -10.63 44.62 -30.19
N MET A 244 -11.88 44.54 -30.65
CA MET A 244 -13.05 44.73 -29.78
C MET A 244 -13.15 43.62 -28.72
N LYS A 245 -12.88 42.37 -29.11
CA LYS A 245 -12.82 41.22 -28.19
C LYS A 245 -11.74 41.42 -27.13
N ALA A 246 -10.54 41.84 -27.51
CA ALA A 246 -9.44 42.10 -26.59
C ALA A 246 -9.76 43.23 -25.60
N VAL A 247 -10.36 44.32 -26.06
CA VAL A 247 -10.79 45.44 -25.20
C VAL A 247 -11.81 45.00 -24.16
N MET A 248 -12.85 44.25 -24.57
CA MET A 248 -13.80 43.67 -23.61
C MET A 248 -13.12 42.71 -22.64
N ALA A 249 -12.17 41.90 -23.13
CA ALA A 249 -11.41 40.98 -22.29
C ALA A 249 -10.54 41.70 -21.25
N VAL A 250 -9.85 42.79 -21.61
CA VAL A 250 -9.10 43.62 -20.64
C VAL A 250 -10.04 44.22 -19.60
N GLY A 251 -11.19 44.75 -20.01
CA GLY A 251 -12.18 45.30 -19.08
C GLY A 251 -12.64 44.25 -18.06
N LEU A 252 -13.05 43.07 -18.53
CA LEU A 252 -13.44 41.95 -17.66
C LEU A 252 -12.30 41.48 -16.76
N LEU A 253 -11.08 41.39 -17.30
CA LEU A 253 -9.89 41.00 -16.55
C LEU A 253 -9.57 42.02 -15.44
N GLN A 254 -9.69 43.33 -15.71
CA GLN A 254 -9.53 44.37 -14.70
C GLN A 254 -10.60 44.32 -13.60
N GLU A 255 -11.84 43.97 -13.93
CA GLU A 255 -12.91 43.76 -12.94
C GLU A 255 -12.69 42.48 -12.11
N LEU A 256 -12.34 41.36 -12.74
CA LEU A 256 -12.10 40.08 -12.06
C LEU A 256 -11.00 40.20 -11.02
N VAL A 257 -9.92 40.90 -11.36
CA VAL A 257 -8.74 41.09 -10.51
C VAL A 257 -8.99 42.10 -9.37
N LYS A 258 -10.15 42.78 -9.32
CA LYS A 258 -10.58 43.52 -8.12
C LYS A 258 -11.04 42.58 -7.00
N ASN A 259 -11.60 41.43 -7.35
CA ASN A 259 -12.06 40.46 -6.37
C ASN A 259 -10.86 39.64 -5.86
N PRO A 260 -10.62 39.53 -4.55
CA PRO A 260 -9.47 38.79 -4.01
C PRO A 260 -9.54 37.28 -4.28
N SER A 261 -10.71 36.74 -4.65
CA SER A 261 -10.96 35.32 -4.92
C SER A 261 -10.93 34.94 -6.40
N TRP A 262 -10.24 35.72 -7.25
CA TRP A 262 -10.15 35.44 -8.68
C TRP A 262 -9.51 34.07 -8.97
N LYS A 263 -10.03 33.38 -10.00
CA LYS A 263 -9.55 32.05 -10.40
C LYS A 263 -8.63 32.12 -11.60
N VAL A 264 -7.54 31.35 -11.56
CA VAL A 264 -6.54 31.28 -12.63
C VAL A 264 -7.15 30.94 -14.00
N PRO A 265 -8.06 29.95 -14.15
CA PRO A 265 -8.66 29.64 -15.45
C PRO A 265 -9.51 30.77 -16.04
N GLU A 266 -10.22 31.52 -15.19
CA GLU A 266 -11.06 32.65 -15.60
C GLU A 266 -10.20 33.80 -16.10
N VAL A 267 -9.14 34.15 -15.35
CA VAL A 267 -8.18 35.18 -15.74
C VAL A 267 -7.42 34.77 -17.01
N ARG A 268 -7.02 33.50 -17.12
CA ARG A 268 -6.29 32.95 -18.28
C ARG A 268 -7.08 33.15 -19.57
N ARG A 269 -8.36 32.77 -19.57
CA ARG A 269 -9.25 32.91 -20.73
C ARG A 269 -9.29 34.34 -21.27
N HIS A 270 -9.39 35.32 -20.37
CA HIS A 270 -9.40 36.73 -20.78
C HIS A 270 -8.02 37.17 -21.25
N LEU A 271 -6.97 36.80 -20.51
CA LEU A 271 -5.60 37.20 -20.84
C LEU A 271 -5.11 36.63 -22.19
N GLU A 272 -5.53 35.40 -22.55
CA GLU A 272 -5.26 34.81 -23.88
C GLU A 272 -5.87 35.66 -25.00
N ALA A 273 -7.12 36.09 -24.84
CA ALA A 273 -7.78 36.96 -25.82
C ALA A 273 -7.12 38.34 -25.96
N VAL A 274 -6.48 38.84 -24.89
CA VAL A 274 -5.70 40.08 -24.96
C VAL A 274 -4.33 39.83 -25.61
N ALA A 275 -3.66 38.73 -25.26
CA ALA A 275 -2.34 38.36 -25.77
C ALA A 275 -2.34 37.95 -27.26
N GLU A 276 -3.51 37.62 -27.82
CA GLU A 276 -3.74 37.49 -29.27
C GLU A 276 -3.51 38.82 -30.01
N VAL A 277 -3.76 39.96 -29.35
CA VAL A 277 -3.68 41.30 -29.95
C VAL A 277 -2.42 42.05 -29.50
N ASP A 278 -2.06 41.95 -28.22
CA ASP A 278 -0.85 42.55 -27.67
C ASP A 278 0.10 41.46 -27.16
N THR A 279 1.05 41.09 -28.02
CA THR A 279 1.98 39.99 -27.77
C THR A 279 2.90 40.24 -26.58
N HIS A 280 3.09 41.50 -26.14
CA HIS A 280 3.90 41.82 -24.97
C HIS A 280 3.25 41.35 -23.66
N LEU A 281 1.93 41.20 -23.66
CA LEU A 281 1.17 40.70 -22.51
C LEU A 281 1.25 39.17 -22.36
N ARG A 282 1.93 38.45 -23.27
CA ARG A 282 2.25 37.02 -23.07
C ARG A 282 3.11 36.77 -21.83
N GLY A 283 3.92 37.75 -21.41
CA GLY A 283 4.66 37.67 -20.14
C GLY A 283 3.72 37.53 -18.93
N LEU A 284 2.55 38.18 -18.97
CA LEU A 284 1.53 38.04 -17.92
C LEU A 284 0.90 36.65 -17.92
N LEU A 285 0.79 35.97 -19.07
CA LEU A 285 0.31 34.58 -19.12
C LEU A 285 1.29 33.65 -18.40
N ALA A 286 2.59 33.81 -18.64
CA ALA A 286 3.62 33.04 -17.94
C ALA A 286 3.58 33.28 -16.42
N GLU A 287 3.44 34.54 -16.00
CA GLU A 287 3.29 34.87 -14.57
C GLU A 287 2.00 34.30 -13.96
N LEU A 288 0.89 34.31 -14.70
CA LEU A 288 -0.37 33.71 -14.26
C LEU A 288 -0.24 32.18 -14.08
N GLU A 289 0.46 31.50 -15.00
CA GLU A 289 0.75 30.07 -14.88
C GLU A 289 1.69 29.77 -13.71
N ALA A 290 2.68 30.63 -13.46
CA ALA A 290 3.54 30.55 -12.29
C ALA A 290 2.73 30.68 -10.99
N ILE A 291 1.85 31.67 -10.90
CA ILE A 291 0.93 31.84 -9.75
C ILE A 291 0.05 30.62 -9.58
N GLY A 292 -0.53 30.07 -10.66
CA GLY A 292 -1.36 28.88 -10.59
C GLY A 292 -0.59 27.65 -10.08
N THR A 293 0.66 27.50 -10.49
CA THR A 293 1.56 26.43 -10.02
C THR A 293 1.87 26.60 -8.53
N LEU A 294 2.21 27.82 -8.10
CA LEU A 294 2.50 28.12 -6.69
C LEU A 294 1.27 27.99 -5.79
N ARG A 295 0.06 28.31 -6.27
CA ARG A 295 -1.20 28.05 -5.52
C ARG A 295 -1.42 26.57 -5.27
N LYS A 296 -1.16 25.72 -6.27
CA LYS A 296 -1.24 24.26 -6.12
C LYS A 296 -0.18 23.75 -5.13
N ALA A 297 1.06 24.23 -5.26
CA ALA A 297 2.14 23.88 -4.33
C ALA A 297 1.80 24.28 -2.89
N LYS A 298 1.26 25.49 -2.69
CA LYS A 298 0.77 25.94 -1.39
C LYS A 298 -0.31 25.01 -0.84
N TYR A 299 -1.30 24.66 -1.65
CA TYR A 299 -2.37 23.73 -1.25
C TYR A 299 -1.80 22.39 -0.77
N HIS A 300 -0.86 21.80 -1.51
CA HIS A 300 -0.23 20.55 -1.10
C HIS A 300 0.61 20.70 0.19
N LEU A 301 1.37 21.79 0.34
CA LEU A 301 2.08 22.06 1.58
C LEU A 301 1.13 22.26 2.76
N ASP A 302 0.01 22.94 2.56
CA ASP A 302 -1.01 23.16 3.58
C ASP A 302 -1.69 21.82 3.96
N GLU A 303 -1.90 20.91 3.01
CA GLU A 303 -2.40 19.56 3.30
C GLU A 303 -1.37 18.71 4.04
N LEU A 304 -0.13 18.71 3.60
CA LEU A 304 0.99 17.99 4.22
C LEU A 304 1.42 18.58 5.56
N GLY A 305 1.11 19.85 5.81
CA GLY A 305 1.37 20.55 7.07
C GLY A 305 0.29 20.32 8.12
N ARG A 306 -0.81 19.64 7.78
CA ARG A 306 -1.80 19.22 8.78
C ARG A 306 -1.22 18.10 9.62
N GLY A 307 -1.36 18.22 10.94
CA GLY A 307 -1.01 17.15 11.88
C GLY A 307 -1.76 15.87 11.51
N ARG A 308 -1.07 14.73 11.58
CA ARG A 308 -1.72 13.42 11.45
C ARG A 308 -2.34 13.05 12.78
N ALA A 309 -3.56 12.53 12.75
CA ALA A 309 -4.07 11.82 13.92
C ALA A 309 -3.16 10.60 14.16
N ILE A 310 -2.56 10.51 15.34
CA ILE A 310 -1.79 9.35 15.78
C ILE A 310 -2.63 8.65 16.83
N ALA A 311 -2.92 7.38 16.58
CA ALA A 311 -3.46 6.49 17.59
C ALA A 311 -2.32 6.12 18.55
N VAL A 312 -2.47 6.52 19.80
CA VAL A 312 -1.56 6.23 20.90
C VAL A 312 -2.21 5.19 21.80
N TYR A 313 -1.55 4.04 21.91
CA TYR A 313 -1.96 2.96 22.79
C TYR A 313 -1.09 3.01 24.03
N ARG A 314 -1.74 3.19 25.19
CA ARG A 314 -1.08 3.25 26.50
C ARG A 314 -1.26 1.94 27.23
N ASP A 315 -0.27 1.56 28.02
CA ASP A 315 -0.41 0.43 28.94
C ASP A 315 -1.49 0.75 29.99
N PRO A 316 -2.56 -0.05 30.11
CA PRO A 316 -3.62 0.18 31.09
C PRO A 316 -3.15 0.20 32.55
N ALA A 317 -2.00 -0.40 32.86
CA ALA A 317 -1.47 -0.47 34.22
C ALA A 317 -0.64 0.75 34.62
N THR A 318 0.11 1.33 33.67
CA THR A 318 1.08 2.41 33.92
C THR A 318 0.71 3.74 33.29
N GLY A 319 -0.15 3.74 32.27
CA GLY A 319 -0.52 4.93 31.48
C GLY A 319 0.57 5.38 30.50
N GLU A 320 1.69 4.66 30.41
CA GLU A 320 2.78 4.99 29.50
C GLU A 320 2.46 4.61 28.05
N PRO A 321 2.87 5.42 27.06
CA PRO A 321 2.63 5.12 25.65
C PRO A 321 3.50 3.94 25.21
N VAL A 322 2.87 2.82 24.84
CA VAL A 322 3.53 1.60 24.40
C VAL A 322 3.65 1.54 22.88
N TYR A 323 2.64 2.03 22.18
CA TYR A 323 2.59 1.96 20.72
C TYR A 323 1.95 3.23 20.14
N ARG A 324 2.53 3.73 19.05
CA ARG A 324 2.05 4.90 18.30
C ARG A 324 1.97 4.53 16.83
N THR A 325 0.83 4.77 16.21
CA THR A 325 0.64 4.53 14.78
C THR A 325 -0.14 5.67 14.14
N PRO A 326 0.25 6.14 12.94
CA PRO A 326 -0.57 7.09 12.20
C PRO A 326 -1.93 6.46 11.86
N VAL A 327 -3.00 7.24 12.00
CA VAL A 327 -4.34 6.87 11.55
C VAL A 327 -4.42 7.13 10.05
N ILE A 328 -4.63 6.07 9.28
CA ILE A 328 -4.90 6.16 7.84
C ILE A 328 -6.41 6.42 7.70
N GLY A 329 -6.77 7.64 7.28
CA GLY A 329 -8.15 8.07 7.07
C GLY A 329 -8.66 7.79 5.67
#